data_AF-A0A0Q4RNZ7-F1
#
_entry.id   AF-A0A0Q4RNZ7-F1
#
_cell.length_a   1.000
_cell.length_b   1.000
_cell.length_c   1.000
_cell.angle_alpha   90.00
_cell.angle_beta   90.00
_cell.angle_gamma   90.00
#
_symmetry.space_group_name_H-M   'P 1'
#
loop_
_entity.id
_entity.type
_entity.pdbx_description
1 polymer ?
#
loop_
_entity_poly.entity_id
_entity_poly.type
_entity_poly.pdbx_seq_one_letter_code
_entity_poly.pdbx_strand_id
1 'polypeptide(L)'
;MIKKVNEAKVTKYRIANEVIILDYIFILEVFCFIVFIFSGISKIVSKEEFGKTVSSLLESKKLVRITVIVVPFFEIVAAALMLFADTKWISKILILGLLGAFLVASFIAISKKRSVSCNCFGNLIPEKLGYDSFYKISFLIIVDAFLMLDTSNYTLLNGPIENIVVSVIVSTVVLVVYGIYKNLIALNEIKL
;
A
#
# COMPACT_ATOMS: atom_id res chain seq x y z
N MET A 1 34.08 -21.89 -31.36
CA MET A 1 33.97 -20.43 -31.09
C MET A 1 32.51 -19.98 -30.91
N ILE A 2 31.58 -20.38 -31.78
CA ILE A 2 30.15 -19.98 -31.75
C ILE A 2 29.43 -20.40 -30.44
N LYS A 3 29.73 -21.57 -29.88
CA LYS A 3 29.08 -22.08 -28.65
C LYS A 3 29.37 -21.21 -27.40
N LYS A 4 30.62 -20.77 -27.22
CA LYS A 4 31.04 -19.87 -26.13
C LYS A 4 30.43 -18.46 -26.23
N VAL A 5 30.19 -17.97 -27.46
CA VAL A 5 29.54 -16.66 -27.68
C VAL A 5 28.06 -16.71 -27.30
N ASN A 6 27.39 -17.84 -27.51
CA ASN A 6 25.99 -18.03 -27.08
C ASN A 6 25.86 -18.16 -25.57
N GLU A 7 26.76 -18.88 -24.89
CA GLU A 7 26.76 -18.99 -23.42
C GLU A 7 27.00 -17.64 -22.73
N ALA A 8 27.92 -16.82 -23.25
CA ALA A 8 28.18 -15.48 -22.73
C ALA A 8 26.98 -14.53 -22.91
N LYS A 9 26.29 -14.61 -24.06
CA LYS A 9 25.05 -13.84 -24.28
C LYS A 9 23.94 -14.28 -23.34
N VAL A 10 23.68 -15.58 -23.22
CA VAL A 10 22.65 -16.13 -22.31
C VAL A 10 22.91 -15.72 -20.86
N THR A 11 24.16 -15.77 -20.41
CA THR A 11 24.55 -15.35 -19.06
C THR A 11 24.30 -13.85 -18.84
N LYS A 12 24.68 -13.00 -19.81
CA LYS A 12 24.44 -11.56 -19.75
C LYS A 12 22.94 -11.21 -19.72
N TYR A 13 22.12 -11.89 -20.52
CA TYR A 13 20.66 -11.71 -20.50
C TYR A 13 20.04 -12.14 -19.17
N ARG A 14 20.51 -13.26 -18.59
CA ARG A 14 20.02 -13.73 -17.28
C ARG A 14 20.32 -12.73 -16.16
N ILE A 15 21.56 -12.22 -16.11
CA ILE A 15 21.97 -11.22 -15.11
C ILE A 15 21.19 -9.91 -15.31
N ALA A 16 21.00 -9.45 -16.55
CA ALA A 16 20.23 -8.24 -16.80
C ALA A 16 18.76 -8.36 -16.34
N ASN A 17 18.12 -9.51 -16.59
CA ASN A 17 16.75 -9.76 -16.14
C ASN A 17 16.65 -9.85 -14.61
N GLU A 18 17.61 -10.50 -13.94
CA GLU A 18 17.66 -10.57 -12.47
C GLU A 18 17.79 -9.17 -11.86
N VAL A 19 18.64 -8.30 -12.41
CA VAL A 19 18.81 -6.91 -11.94
C VAL A 19 17.52 -6.10 -12.12
N ILE A 20 16.89 -6.18 -13.30
CA ILE A 20 15.65 -5.44 -13.59
C ILE A 20 14.52 -5.83 -12.62
N ILE A 21 14.35 -7.13 -12.33
CA ILE A 21 13.31 -7.61 -11.43
C ILE A 21 13.53 -7.07 -10.00
N LEU A 22 14.78 -7.03 -9.54
CA LEU A 22 15.12 -6.50 -8.22
C LEU A 22 14.80 -5.01 -8.10
N ASP A 23 15.05 -4.22 -9.14
CA ASP A 23 14.70 -2.79 -9.17
C ASP A 23 13.18 -2.57 -9.05
N TYR A 24 12.37 -3.39 -9.75
CA TYR A 24 10.91 -3.30 -9.66
C TYR A 24 10.38 -3.68 -8.27
N ILE A 25 10.92 -4.75 -7.66
CA ILE A 25 10.56 -5.16 -6.30
C ILE A 25 10.85 -4.01 -5.33
N PHE A 26 12.02 -3.38 -5.45
CA PHE A 26 12.41 -2.27 -4.59
C PHE A 26 11.46 -1.07 -4.72
N ILE A 27 11.04 -0.71 -5.94
CA ILE A 27 10.04 0.34 -6.17
C ILE A 27 8.71 0.02 -5.49
N LEU A 28 8.23 -1.22 -5.63
CA LEU A 28 6.97 -1.66 -5.01
C LEU A 28 7.04 -1.63 -3.47
N GLU A 29 8.18 -1.97 -2.89
CA GLU A 29 8.38 -1.90 -1.43
C GLU A 29 8.37 -0.47 -0.92
N VAL A 30 9.06 0.45 -1.60
CA VAL A 30 9.01 1.88 -1.29
C VAL A 30 7.58 2.41 -1.44
N PHE A 31 6.86 1.97 -2.47
CA PHE A 31 5.47 2.36 -2.69
C PHE A 31 4.58 1.90 -1.53
N CYS A 32 4.66 0.63 -1.12
CA CYS A 32 3.94 0.10 0.03
C CYS A 32 4.29 0.85 1.32
N PHE A 33 5.58 1.11 1.56
CA PHE A 33 6.05 1.89 2.69
C PHE A 33 5.38 3.28 2.74
N ILE A 34 5.42 4.03 1.63
CA ILE A 34 4.84 5.37 1.55
C ILE A 34 3.31 5.33 1.72
N VAL A 35 2.62 4.36 1.10
CA VAL A 35 1.18 4.21 1.24
C VAL A 35 0.79 3.97 2.70
N PHE A 36 1.44 3.04 3.38
CA PHE A 36 1.09 2.67 4.75
C PHE A 36 1.46 3.76 5.77
N ILE A 37 2.63 4.41 5.62
CA ILE A 37 3.00 5.50 6.52
C ILE A 37 2.05 6.68 6.36
N PHE A 38 1.72 7.05 5.12
CA PHE A 38 0.82 8.16 4.83
C PHE A 38 -0.61 7.84 5.27
N SER A 39 -1.09 6.62 5.04
CA SER A 39 -2.38 6.10 5.51
C SER A 39 -2.50 6.15 7.04
N GLY A 40 -1.48 5.66 7.76
CA GLY A 40 -1.46 5.65 9.21
C GLY A 40 -1.42 7.06 9.82
N ILE A 41 -0.54 7.93 9.32
CA ILE A 41 -0.46 9.33 9.78
C ILE A 41 -1.78 10.05 9.51
N SER A 42 -2.36 9.89 8.31
CA SER A 42 -3.62 10.55 7.96
C SER A 42 -4.74 10.16 8.90
N LYS A 43 -4.87 8.87 9.27
CA LYS A 43 -5.89 8.41 10.24
C LYS A 43 -5.68 8.90 11.65
N ILE A 44 -4.44 9.11 12.08
CA ILE A 44 -4.14 9.72 13.38
C ILE A 44 -4.57 11.19 13.39
N VAL A 45 -4.28 11.92 12.31
CA VAL A 45 -4.67 13.32 12.16
C VAL A 45 -6.19 13.46 12.07
N SER A 46 -6.85 12.65 11.24
CA SER A 46 -8.31 12.64 11.06
C SER A 46 -8.99 11.54 11.88
N LYS A 47 -8.63 11.43 13.17
CA LYS A 47 -9.08 10.36 14.06
C LYS A 47 -10.60 10.34 14.21
N GLU A 48 -11.24 11.50 14.25
CA GLU A 48 -12.69 11.61 14.42
C GLU A 48 -13.42 11.04 13.20
N GLU A 49 -12.98 11.40 12.00
CA GLU A 49 -13.55 10.95 10.73
C GLU A 49 -13.32 9.46 10.52
N PHE A 50 -12.12 8.96 10.82
CA PHE A 50 -11.87 7.52 10.81
C PHE A 50 -12.75 6.79 11.83
N GLY A 51 -12.97 7.38 13.01
CA GLY A 51 -13.91 6.86 14.01
C GLY A 51 -15.35 6.76 13.50
N LYS A 52 -15.82 7.78 12.77
CA LYS A 52 -17.13 7.75 12.10
C LYS A 52 -17.21 6.62 11.09
N THR A 53 -16.20 6.45 10.23
CA THR A 53 -16.10 5.34 9.28
C THR A 53 -16.21 3.99 10.00
N VAL A 54 -15.40 3.76 11.03
CA VAL A 54 -15.39 2.49 11.78
C VAL A 54 -16.74 2.25 12.49
N SER A 55 -17.35 3.28 13.08
CA SER A 55 -18.66 3.17 13.76
C SER A 55 -19.82 2.85 12.82
N SER A 56 -19.69 3.20 11.53
CA SER A 56 -20.68 2.84 10.52
C SER A 56 -20.63 1.35 10.13
N LEU A 57 -19.47 0.72 10.36
CA LEU A 57 -19.18 -0.67 10.03
C LEU A 57 -19.39 -1.61 11.23
N LEU A 58 -18.93 -1.18 12.41
CA LEU A 58 -18.95 -1.96 13.65
C LEU A 58 -19.99 -1.42 14.64
N GLU A 59 -20.78 -2.30 15.22
CA GLU A 59 -21.87 -1.94 16.15
C GLU A 59 -21.37 -1.73 17.59
N SER A 60 -20.29 -2.41 17.97
CA SER A 60 -19.75 -2.33 19.34
C SER A 60 -18.83 -1.13 19.51
N LYS A 61 -19.22 -0.20 20.41
CA LYS A 61 -18.40 0.97 20.78
C LYS A 61 -16.99 0.60 21.26
N LYS A 62 -16.85 -0.55 21.94
CA LYS A 62 -15.54 -1.05 22.39
C LYS A 62 -14.66 -1.41 21.19
N LEU A 63 -15.20 -2.12 20.20
CA LEU A 63 -14.47 -2.47 18.99
C LEU A 63 -14.11 -1.23 18.17
N VAL A 64 -15.02 -0.26 18.04
CA VAL A 64 -14.72 1.02 17.36
C VAL A 64 -13.51 1.70 18.00
N ARG A 65 -13.50 1.86 19.33
CA ARG A 65 -12.41 2.51 20.04
C ARG A 65 -11.07 1.80 19.86
N ILE A 66 -11.08 0.46 19.90
CA ILE A 66 -9.88 -0.36 19.70
C ILE A 66 -9.38 -0.19 18.27
N THR A 67 -10.24 -0.39 17.27
CA THR A 67 -9.87 -0.31 15.85
C THR A 67 -9.30 1.06 15.47
N VAL A 68 -9.89 2.15 15.97
CA VAL A 68 -9.43 3.53 15.69
C VAL A 68 -8.00 3.79 16.18
N ILE A 69 -7.54 3.08 17.20
CA ILE A 69 -6.18 3.22 17.75
C ILE A 69 -5.24 2.18 17.14
N VAL A 70 -5.71 0.94 17.07
CA VAL A 70 -4.91 -0.23 16.70
C VAL A 70 -4.56 -0.22 15.22
N VAL A 71 -5.50 0.13 14.33
CA VAL A 71 -5.26 0.09 12.88
C VAL A 71 -4.17 1.09 12.48
N PRO A 72 -4.25 2.40 12.81
CA PRO A 72 -3.21 3.34 12.41
C PRO A 72 -1.85 3.02 13.05
N PHE A 73 -1.85 2.49 14.27
CA PHE A 73 -0.64 2.04 14.94
C PHE A 73 0.04 0.91 14.15
N PHE A 74 -0.71 -0.14 13.79
CA PHE A 74 -0.14 -1.25 13.01
C PHE A 74 0.24 -0.84 11.58
N GLU A 75 -0.44 0.12 10.96
CA GLU A 75 -0.03 0.68 9.66
C GLU A 75 1.38 1.30 9.74
N ILE A 76 1.63 2.12 10.77
CA ILE A 76 2.93 2.76 10.98
C ILE A 76 4.00 1.74 11.39
N VAL A 77 3.67 0.80 12.27
CA VAL A 77 4.59 -0.26 12.69
C VAL A 77 4.97 -1.14 11.51
N ALA A 78 4.02 -1.55 10.67
CA ALA A 78 4.31 -2.34 9.48
C ALA A 78 5.26 -1.58 8.54
N ALA A 79 4.96 -0.30 8.23
CA ALA A 79 5.86 0.53 7.44
C ALA A 79 7.27 0.64 8.06
N ALA A 80 7.37 0.85 9.38
CA ALA A 80 8.66 0.95 10.07
C ALA A 80 9.46 -0.35 10.01
N LEU A 81 8.81 -1.51 10.19
CA LEU A 81 9.46 -2.83 10.11
C LEU A 81 9.96 -3.14 8.69
N MET A 82 9.36 -2.55 7.66
CA MET A 82 9.80 -2.69 6.27
C MET A 82 11.20 -2.08 6.02
N LEU A 83 11.64 -1.15 6.87
CA LEU A 83 12.93 -0.47 6.75
C LEU A 83 14.13 -1.35 7.11
N PHE A 84 13.93 -2.51 7.74
CA PHE A 84 15.00 -3.40 8.19
C PHE A 84 14.86 -4.79 7.57
N ALA A 85 15.95 -5.36 7.04
CA ALA A 85 15.95 -6.70 6.43
C ALA A 85 15.35 -7.78 7.36
N ASP A 86 15.81 -7.82 8.62
CA ASP A 86 15.47 -8.90 9.55
C ASP A 86 13.98 -8.92 9.91
N THR A 87 13.31 -7.77 9.87
CA THR A 87 11.88 -7.62 10.21
C THR A 87 10.98 -7.50 8.99
N LYS A 88 11.54 -7.50 7.78
CA LYS A 88 10.83 -7.28 6.52
C LYS A 88 9.71 -8.29 6.28
N TRP A 89 9.93 -9.55 6.63
CA TRP A 89 8.91 -10.59 6.50
C TRP A 89 7.72 -10.34 7.44
N ILE A 90 7.97 -9.85 8.67
CA ILE A 90 6.93 -9.47 9.63
C ILE A 90 6.11 -8.31 9.08
N SER A 91 6.78 -7.31 8.49
CA SER A 91 6.12 -6.19 7.82
C SER A 91 5.14 -6.68 6.75
N LYS A 92 5.57 -7.55 5.84
CA LYS A 92 4.72 -8.10 4.77
C LYS A 92 3.49 -8.81 5.34
N ILE A 93 3.66 -9.66 6.36
CA ILE A 93 2.54 -10.34 7.02
C ILE A 93 1.57 -9.33 7.67
N LEU A 94 2.08 -8.30 8.34
CA LEU A 94 1.24 -7.25 8.95
C LEU A 94 0.48 -6.45 7.89
N ILE A 95 1.14 -6.06 6.79
CA ILE A 95 0.53 -5.39 5.65
C ILE A 95 -0.60 -6.25 5.09
N LEU A 96 -0.34 -7.53 4.82
CA LEU A 96 -1.35 -8.46 4.33
C LEU A 96 -2.55 -8.57 5.26
N GLY A 97 -2.31 -8.67 6.57
CA GLY A 97 -3.37 -8.70 7.59
C GLY A 97 -4.21 -7.41 7.61
N LEU A 98 -3.56 -6.25 7.52
CA LEU A 98 -4.24 -4.95 7.45
C LEU A 98 -5.06 -4.81 6.16
N LEU A 99 -4.49 -5.18 5.01
CA LEU A 99 -5.20 -5.18 3.73
C LEU A 99 -6.40 -6.13 3.77
N GLY A 100 -6.25 -7.32 4.35
CA GLY A 100 -7.34 -8.26 4.57
C GLY A 100 -8.47 -7.64 5.40
N ALA A 101 -8.14 -6.95 6.49
CA ALA A 101 -9.13 -6.25 7.31
C ALA A 101 -9.86 -5.14 6.53
N PHE A 102 -9.13 -4.35 5.72
CA PHE A 102 -9.75 -3.34 4.85
C PHE A 102 -10.59 -3.94 3.73
N LEU A 103 -10.21 -5.10 3.20
CA LEU A 103 -10.97 -5.81 2.17
C LEU A 103 -12.31 -6.30 2.76
N VAL A 104 -12.27 -6.89 3.96
CA VAL A 104 -13.48 -7.30 4.69
C VAL A 104 -14.37 -6.09 5.00
N ALA A 105 -13.80 -4.97 5.46
CA ALA A 105 -14.54 -3.73 5.70
C ALA A 105 -15.22 -3.21 4.42
N SER A 106 -14.51 -3.24 3.29
CA SER A 106 -15.05 -2.85 1.98
C SER A 106 -16.18 -3.78 1.54
N PHE A 107 -16.01 -5.10 1.72
CA PHE A 107 -17.04 -6.09 1.43
C PHE A 107 -18.31 -5.87 2.28
N ILE A 108 -18.16 -5.63 3.59
CA ILE A 108 -19.29 -5.31 4.49
C ILE A 108 -20.03 -4.06 4.01
N ALA A 109 -19.31 -3.00 3.61
CA ALA A 109 -19.92 -1.78 3.09
C ALA A 109 -20.74 -2.04 1.82
N ILE A 110 -20.21 -2.84 0.88
CA ILE A 110 -20.90 -3.27 -0.34
C ILE A 110 -22.16 -4.07 0.02
N SER A 111 -22.05 -5.09 0.88
CA SER A 111 -23.18 -5.95 1.26
C SER A 111 -24.29 -5.17 1.96
N LYS A 112 -23.94 -4.19 2.80
CA LYS A 112 -24.92 -3.33 3.49
C LYS A 112 -25.47 -2.22 2.58
N LYS A 113 -24.97 -2.06 1.35
CA LYS A 113 -25.30 -0.96 0.41
C LYS A 113 -25.21 0.43 1.06
N ARG A 114 -24.26 0.61 1.99
CA ARG A 114 -24.07 1.87 2.71
C ARG A 114 -22.99 2.70 2.01
N SER A 115 -23.27 3.97 1.76
CA SER A 115 -22.24 4.93 1.34
C SER A 115 -21.42 5.35 2.56
N VAL A 116 -20.36 4.60 2.84
CA VAL A 116 -19.43 4.93 3.93
C VAL A 116 -18.22 5.66 3.35
N SER A 117 -17.86 6.83 3.86
CA SER A 117 -16.61 7.50 3.47
C SER A 117 -15.38 6.70 3.93
N CYS A 118 -14.44 6.39 3.03
CA CYS A 118 -13.13 5.82 3.34
C CYS A 118 -12.21 6.96 3.77
N ASN A 119 -11.90 7.05 5.06
CA ASN A 119 -10.93 8.02 5.58
C ASN A 119 -9.52 7.44 5.60
N CYS A 120 -9.18 6.73 4.52
CA CYS A 120 -7.97 5.93 4.40
C CYS A 120 -6.74 6.83 4.23
N PHE A 121 -6.91 7.96 3.51
CA PHE A 121 -5.95 9.06 3.39
C PHE A 121 -6.50 10.35 4.04
N GLY A 122 -7.32 10.19 5.10
CA GLY A 122 -8.03 11.29 5.75
C GLY A 122 -8.92 12.08 4.79
N ASN A 123 -9.02 13.41 5.01
CA ASN A 123 -9.82 14.31 4.19
C ASN A 123 -9.12 14.75 2.87
N LEU A 124 -7.91 14.26 2.59
CA LEU A 124 -7.12 14.69 1.43
C LEU A 124 -7.60 14.06 0.12
N ILE A 125 -8.11 12.84 0.19
CA ILE A 125 -8.60 12.10 -0.97
C ILE A 125 -10.03 11.67 -0.67
N PRO A 126 -11.05 12.32 -1.28
CA PRO A 126 -12.44 11.95 -1.07
C PRO A 126 -12.69 10.58 -1.68
N GLU A 127 -12.98 9.60 -0.82
CA GLU A 127 -13.20 8.23 -1.26
C GLU A 127 -14.36 7.60 -0.49
N LYS A 128 -15.12 6.73 -1.16
CA LYS A 128 -16.22 5.95 -0.57
C LYS A 128 -15.79 4.49 -0.53
N LEU A 129 -16.01 3.82 0.60
CA LEU A 129 -15.89 2.37 0.70
C LEU A 129 -16.91 1.72 -0.22
N GLY A 130 -16.45 0.79 -1.04
CA GLY A 130 -17.24 0.15 -2.07
C GLY A 130 -16.39 -0.66 -3.05
N TYR A 131 -16.90 -0.85 -4.26
CA TYR A 131 -16.22 -1.61 -5.32
C TYR A 131 -14.86 -1.01 -5.68
N ASP A 132 -14.76 0.32 -5.75
CA ASP A 132 -13.50 1.03 -6.01
C ASP A 132 -12.40 0.65 -5.00
N SER A 133 -12.71 0.69 -3.70
CA SER A 133 -11.77 0.33 -2.64
C SER A 133 -11.46 -1.17 -2.69
N PHE A 134 -12.46 -2.02 -2.97
CA PHE A 134 -12.28 -3.46 -3.06
C PHE A 134 -11.24 -3.86 -4.12
N TYR A 135 -11.32 -3.30 -5.33
CA TYR A 135 -10.34 -3.60 -6.39
C TYR A 135 -8.94 -3.11 -6.06
N LYS A 136 -8.81 -1.90 -5.49
CA LYS A 136 -7.50 -1.35 -5.09
C LYS A 136 -6.84 -2.17 -4.00
N ILE A 137 -7.61 -2.55 -2.97
CA ILE A 137 -7.10 -3.37 -1.87
C ILE A 137 -6.73 -4.77 -2.40
N SER A 138 -7.56 -5.35 -3.28
CA SER A 138 -7.25 -6.65 -3.91
C SER A 138 -5.94 -6.58 -4.72
N PHE A 139 -5.74 -5.51 -5.48
CA PHE A 139 -4.49 -5.27 -6.19
C PHE A 139 -3.29 -5.16 -5.24
N LEU A 140 -3.42 -4.38 -4.16
CA LEU A 140 -2.36 -4.25 -3.15
C LEU A 140 -2.05 -5.58 -2.45
N ILE A 141 -3.04 -6.43 -2.21
CA ILE A 141 -2.85 -7.78 -1.66
C ILE A 141 -2.00 -8.63 -2.60
N ILE A 142 -2.29 -8.58 -3.91
CA ILE A 142 -1.52 -9.32 -4.92
C ILE A 142 -0.08 -8.81 -4.97
N VAL A 143 0.11 -7.50 -4.94
CA VAL A 143 1.43 -6.87 -4.90
C VAL A 143 2.20 -7.33 -3.67
N ASP A 144 1.63 -7.24 -2.47
CA ASP A 144 2.29 -7.64 -1.23
C ASP A 144 2.58 -9.16 -1.19
N ALA A 145 1.65 -9.99 -1.67
CA ALA A 145 1.86 -11.43 -1.81
C ALA A 145 2.99 -11.76 -2.79
N PHE A 146 3.12 -11.01 -3.90
CA PHE A 146 4.25 -11.13 -4.80
C PHE A 146 5.57 -10.73 -4.12
N LEU A 147 5.57 -9.63 -3.35
CA LEU A 147 6.72 -9.21 -2.56
C LEU A 147 7.12 -10.26 -1.52
N MET A 148 6.19 -11.04 -0.97
CA MET A 148 6.54 -12.13 -0.03
C MET A 148 7.39 -13.25 -0.67
N LEU A 149 7.32 -13.42 -1.99
CA LEU A 149 8.17 -14.38 -2.70
C LEU A 149 9.61 -13.90 -2.84
N ASP A 150 9.84 -12.59 -2.65
CA ASP A 150 11.18 -12.04 -2.63
C ASP A 150 11.92 -12.40 -1.33
N THR A 151 13.00 -13.15 -1.49
CA THR A 151 13.93 -13.54 -0.42
C THR A 151 15.20 -12.68 -0.43
N SER A 152 15.24 -11.63 -1.27
CA SER A 152 16.40 -10.76 -1.34
C SER A 152 16.61 -9.98 -0.03
N ASN A 153 17.87 -9.82 0.35
CA ASN A 153 18.26 -9.05 1.54
C ASN A 153 18.35 -7.54 1.27
N TYR A 154 17.86 -7.05 0.11
CA TYR A 154 17.82 -5.63 -0.17
C TYR A 154 16.88 -4.95 0.82
N THR A 155 17.45 -4.03 1.58
CA THR A 155 16.76 -3.25 2.59
C THR A 155 16.58 -1.83 2.09
N LEU A 156 15.48 -1.18 2.44
CA LEU A 156 15.21 0.22 2.06
C LEU A 156 16.35 1.18 2.47
N LEU A 157 17.02 0.92 3.60
CA LEU A 157 18.14 1.73 4.10
C LEU A 157 19.50 1.42 3.44
N ASN A 158 19.70 0.21 2.93
CA ASN A 158 20.98 -0.24 2.37
C ASN A 158 20.97 -0.30 0.84
N GLY A 159 19.86 0.09 0.21
CA GLY A 159 19.73 0.13 -1.25
C GLY A 159 20.64 1.20 -1.86
N PRO A 160 21.00 1.08 -3.15
CA PRO A 160 21.66 2.15 -3.88
C PRO A 160 20.86 3.45 -3.79
N ILE A 161 21.52 4.58 -3.51
CA ILE A 161 20.84 5.87 -3.30
C ILE A 161 20.03 6.30 -4.53
N GLU A 162 20.51 5.95 -5.72
CA GLU A 162 19.83 6.18 -7.00
C GLU A 162 18.47 5.48 -7.02
N ASN A 163 18.43 4.19 -6.63
CA ASN A 163 17.20 3.41 -6.57
C ASN A 163 16.23 3.95 -5.52
N ILE A 164 16.73 4.39 -4.35
CA ILE A 164 15.91 5.03 -3.31
C ILE A 164 15.24 6.28 -3.85
N VAL A 165 16.03 7.19 -4.45
CA VAL A 165 15.53 8.47 -4.96
C VAL A 165 14.50 8.23 -6.07
N VAL A 166 14.81 7.37 -7.04
CA VAL A 166 13.88 7.04 -8.14
C VAL A 166 12.58 6.45 -7.59
N SER A 167 12.67 5.48 -6.67
CA SER A 167 11.50 4.81 -6.12
C SER A 167 10.61 5.74 -5.32
N VAL A 168 11.19 6.64 -4.53
CA VAL A 168 10.45 7.66 -3.77
C VAL A 168 9.75 8.61 -4.74
N ILE A 169 10.46 9.13 -5.74
CA ILE A 169 9.87 10.05 -6.73
C ILE A 169 8.71 9.38 -7.46
N VAL A 170 8.91 8.18 -8.00
CA VAL A 170 7.87 7.44 -8.72
C VAL A 170 6.66 7.20 -7.83
N SER A 171 6.86 6.73 -6.60
CA SER A 171 5.78 6.44 -5.65
C SER A 171 5.00 7.70 -5.27
N THR A 172 5.70 8.81 -4.99
CA THR A 172 5.08 10.09 -4.66
C THR A 172 4.29 10.64 -5.86
N VAL A 173 4.84 10.59 -7.07
CA VAL A 173 4.15 11.03 -8.29
C VAL A 173 2.87 10.23 -8.50
N VAL A 174 2.93 8.89 -8.37
CA VAL A 174 1.75 8.02 -8.48
C VAL A 174 0.66 8.43 -7.49
N LEU A 175 1.02 8.68 -6.23
CA LEU A 175 0.06 9.10 -5.19
C LEU A 175 -0.54 10.49 -5.44
N VAL A 176 0.28 11.45 -5.88
CA VAL A 176 -0.17 12.80 -6.20
C VAL A 176 -1.12 12.78 -7.40
N VAL A 177 -0.77 12.08 -8.47
CA VAL A 177 -1.61 11.93 -9.67
C VAL A 177 -2.92 11.25 -9.30
N TYR A 178 -2.88 10.18 -8.50
CA TYR A 178 -4.08 9.50 -7.99
C TYR A 178 -4.97 10.44 -7.16
N GLY A 179 -4.38 11.21 -6.24
CA GLY A 179 -5.09 12.17 -5.42
C GLY A 179 -5.75 13.28 -6.24
N ILE A 180 -5.05 13.84 -7.23
CA ILE A 180 -5.58 14.84 -8.16
C ILE A 180 -6.75 14.25 -8.96
N TYR A 181 -6.56 13.08 -9.56
CA TYR A 181 -7.59 12.41 -10.34
C TYR A 181 -8.88 12.20 -9.53
N LYS A 182 -8.76 11.71 -8.30
CA LYS A 182 -9.93 11.51 -7.41
C LYS A 182 -10.60 12.82 -7.01
N ASN A 183 -9.83 13.87 -6.71
CA ASN A 183 -10.39 15.18 -6.42
C ASN A 183 -11.11 15.80 -7.63
N LEU A 184 -10.57 15.65 -8.85
CA LEU A 184 -11.22 16.13 -10.07
C LEU A 184 -12.57 15.45 -10.33
N ILE A 185 -12.65 14.13 -10.13
CA ILE A 185 -13.92 13.39 -10.26
C ILE A 185 -14.94 13.88 -9.22
N ALA A 186 -14.52 14.02 -7.96
CA ALA A 186 -15.40 14.51 -6.89
C ALA A 186 -15.96 15.91 -7.20
N LEU A 187 -15.14 16.81 -7.76
CA LEU A 187 -15.60 18.14 -8.20
C LEU A 187 -16.60 18.08 -9.35
N ASN A 188 -16.48 17.11 -10.25
CA ASN A 188 -17.42 16.95 -11.36
C ASN A 188 -18.77 16.42 -10.89
N GLU A 189 -18.80 15.55 -9.87
CA GLU A 189 -20.05 15.07 -9.26
C GLU A 189 -20.83 16.17 -8.53
N ILE A 190 -20.17 17.21 -8.00
CA ILE A 190 -20.83 18.35 -7.32
C ILE A 190 -21.50 19.31 -8.30
N LYS A 191 -21.04 19.35 -9.56
CA LYS A 191 -21.56 20.28 -10.59
C LYS A 191 -22.77 19.74 -11.36
N LEU A 192 -23.16 18.48 -11.14
CA LEU A 192 -24.31 17.81 -11.74
C LEU A 192 -25.49 17.77 -10.76
#